data_AF-A0A7S0RGY5-F1
#
_entry.id   AF-A0A7S0RGY5-F1
#
_cell.length_a   1.000
_cell.length_b   1.000
_cell.length_c   1.000
_cell.angle_alpha   90.00
_cell.angle_beta   90.00
_cell.angle_gamma   90.00
#
_symmetry.space_group_name_H-M   'P 1'
#
loop_
_entity.id
_entity.type
_entity.pdbx_description
1 polymer ?
#
loop_
_entity_poly.entity_id
_entity_poly.type
_entity_poly.pdbx_seq_one_letter_code
_entity_poly.pdbx_strand_id
1 'polypeptide(L)'
;MAKVLNVLLVDVGREMREELRAVVDGLTSLIQSKISYRPKEEFGLAIYGSEGTFNELNTENEEAGESGQYEHIYKMFDILVPDVSRLRKVQELPDLQGDVPGDYLDAITVGNDILMKTKRTGVTKRRLVLVTNFKGEVEIDDDFVNSLLEHMKLHQIALEVLDVDAPDTDDAHAATRAANRRVLEGMVNELGEGSVCHTLAEALAEDLMGTVKTVGPTTLFRGDLVLGEAMRLPVWMYKKTCAEKFPTLKKYSSMLAADDPDATHQVKRETVYRSTTNPDDDEVPPEGRVGAYRFGKQRVPIPPEIEAVLSYQVAKGYELVGFTARANIPRHYFLK
;
A
#
# COMPACT_ATOMS: atom_id res chain seq x y z
N MET A 1 -3.79 5.46 -12.66
CA MET A 1 -3.61 4.58 -11.48
C MET A 1 -4.97 4.06 -11.08
N ALA A 2 -5.10 2.75 -11.24
CA ALA A 2 -6.10 1.85 -10.68
C ALA A 2 -6.65 2.26 -9.29
N LYS A 3 -7.98 2.25 -9.07
CA LYS A 3 -8.56 2.26 -7.72
C LYS A 3 -8.66 0.83 -7.21
N VAL A 4 -8.34 0.64 -5.93
CA VAL A 4 -8.45 -0.65 -5.23
C VAL A 4 -9.42 -0.46 -4.07
N LEU A 5 -10.40 -1.35 -3.96
CA LEU A 5 -11.32 -1.40 -2.83
C LEU A 5 -10.90 -2.54 -1.91
N ASN A 6 -10.78 -2.25 -0.62
CA ASN A 6 -10.45 -3.23 0.40
C ASN A 6 -11.57 -3.26 1.45
N VAL A 7 -11.93 -4.43 1.94
CA VAL A 7 -12.73 -4.57 3.17
C VAL A 7 -11.92 -5.38 4.15
N LEU A 8 -11.70 -4.84 5.34
CA LEU A 8 -11.04 -5.54 6.44
C LEU A 8 -12.13 -6.19 7.30
N LEU A 9 -11.99 -7.49 7.53
CA LEU A 9 -12.80 -8.29 8.43
C LEU A 9 -11.92 -8.68 9.61
N VAL A 10 -12.21 -8.16 10.80
CA VAL A 10 -11.39 -8.38 11.99
C VAL A 10 -12.16 -9.18 13.01
N ASP A 11 -11.58 -10.29 13.43
CA ASP A 11 -12.09 -11.11 14.52
C ASP A 11 -11.90 -10.39 15.86
N VAL A 12 -13.00 -10.13 16.55
CA VAL A 12 -13.05 -9.55 17.90
C VAL A 12 -13.75 -10.49 18.89
N GLY A 13 -13.82 -11.78 18.55
CA GLY A 13 -14.43 -12.80 19.41
C GLY A 13 -13.62 -13.06 20.69
N ARG A 14 -14.19 -13.93 21.53
CA ARG A 14 -13.60 -14.31 22.83
C ARG A 14 -12.16 -14.80 22.71
N GLU A 15 -11.89 -15.63 21.71
CA GLU A 15 -10.59 -16.29 21.51
C GLU A 15 -9.49 -15.33 21.02
N MET A 16 -9.83 -14.15 20.51
CA MET A 16 -8.88 -13.15 20.01
C MET A 16 -8.42 -12.16 21.08
N ARG A 17 -8.87 -12.30 22.35
CA ARG A 17 -8.66 -11.29 23.41
C ARG A 17 -7.18 -10.94 23.63
N GLU A 18 -6.32 -11.94 23.62
CA GLU A 18 -4.91 -11.75 23.96
C GLU A 18 -4.13 -11.10 22.82
N GLU A 19 -4.51 -11.41 21.58
CA GLU A 19 -3.82 -10.98 20.36
C GLU A 19 -4.42 -9.72 19.73
N LEU A 20 -5.64 -9.32 20.11
CA LEU A 20 -6.35 -8.19 19.52
C LEU A 20 -5.54 -6.89 19.58
N ARG A 21 -4.74 -6.69 20.63
CA ARG A 21 -3.85 -5.52 20.73
C ARG A 21 -2.76 -5.53 19.66
N ALA A 22 -2.14 -6.69 19.41
CA ALA A 22 -1.13 -6.82 18.36
C ALA A 22 -1.75 -6.63 16.96
N VAL A 23 -2.99 -7.10 16.77
CA VAL A 23 -3.76 -6.86 15.55
C VAL A 23 -4.02 -5.38 15.34
N VAL A 24 -4.46 -4.66 16.38
CA VAL A 24 -4.71 -3.21 16.32
C VAL A 24 -3.43 -2.46 15.96
N ASP A 25 -2.30 -2.79 16.58
CA ASP A 25 -1.01 -2.14 16.28
C ASP A 25 -0.55 -2.42 14.84
N GLY A 26 -0.73 -3.66 14.36
CA GLY A 26 -0.46 -4.05 12.98
C GLY A 26 -1.35 -3.31 11.98
N LEU A 27 -2.67 -3.34 12.19
CA LEU A 27 -3.64 -2.66 11.33
C LEU A 27 -3.45 -1.15 11.33
N THR A 28 -3.12 -0.56 12.48
CA THR A 28 -2.77 0.87 12.59
C THR A 28 -1.57 1.19 11.70
N SER A 29 -0.51 0.39 11.75
CA SER A 29 0.69 0.57 10.93
C SER A 29 0.38 0.44 9.43
N LEU A 30 -0.44 -0.56 9.06
CA LEU A 30 -0.89 -0.80 7.68
C LEU A 30 -1.74 0.37 7.14
N ILE A 31 -2.67 0.89 7.94
CA ILE A 31 -3.50 2.02 7.52
C ILE A 31 -2.67 3.31 7.44
N GLN A 32 -1.75 3.56 8.38
CA GLN A 32 -0.83 4.70 8.31
C GLN A 32 0.06 4.67 7.05
N SER A 33 0.57 3.49 6.70
CA SER A 33 1.27 3.22 5.45
C SER A 33 0.41 3.62 4.24
N LYS A 34 -0.84 3.15 4.19
CA LYS A 34 -1.77 3.47 3.10
C LYS A 34 -2.12 4.96 3.00
N ILE A 35 -2.35 5.64 4.12
CA ILE A 35 -2.57 7.10 4.16
C ILE A 35 -1.39 7.85 3.52
N SER A 36 -0.18 7.41 3.85
CA SER A 36 1.05 8.11 3.45
C SER A 36 1.45 7.85 2.00
N TYR A 37 1.30 6.61 1.53
CA TYR A 37 1.89 6.15 0.26
C TYR A 37 0.84 5.76 -0.80
N ARG A 38 -0.40 5.43 -0.42
CA ARG A 38 -1.44 4.90 -1.32
C ARG A 38 -2.79 5.62 -1.18
N PRO A 39 -2.87 6.93 -1.46
CA PRO A 39 -4.09 7.74 -1.25
C PRO A 39 -5.29 7.39 -2.16
N LYS A 40 -5.14 6.42 -3.07
CA LYS A 40 -6.20 5.96 -3.99
C LYS A 40 -6.80 4.61 -3.60
N GLU A 41 -6.26 3.97 -2.56
CA GLU A 41 -6.87 2.78 -1.98
C GLU A 41 -7.97 3.21 -1.03
N GLU A 42 -9.16 2.67 -1.24
CA GLU A 42 -10.29 2.85 -0.33
C GLU A 42 -10.42 1.58 0.53
N PHE A 43 -10.88 1.73 1.76
CA PHE A 43 -10.99 0.67 2.75
C PHE A 43 -12.28 0.81 3.56
N GLY A 44 -12.96 -0.32 3.78
CA GLY A 44 -14.02 -0.48 4.76
C GLY A 44 -13.56 -1.39 5.89
N LEU A 45 -14.25 -1.35 7.02
CA LEU A 45 -13.98 -2.20 8.17
C LEU A 45 -15.29 -2.79 8.71
N ALA A 46 -15.30 -4.11 8.85
CA ALA A 46 -16.29 -4.84 9.62
C ALA A 46 -15.58 -5.72 10.64
N ILE A 47 -16.22 -5.89 11.79
CA ILE A 47 -15.76 -6.77 12.86
C ILE A 47 -16.76 -7.89 13.01
N TYR A 48 -16.29 -9.06 13.44
CA TYR A 48 -17.14 -10.21 13.71
C TYR A 48 -16.75 -10.87 15.03
N GLY A 49 -17.73 -11.47 15.71
CA GLY A 49 -17.61 -11.87 17.11
C GLY A 49 -17.86 -10.73 18.11
N SER A 50 -18.54 -9.66 17.69
CA SER A 50 -18.92 -8.54 18.57
C SER A 50 -20.23 -8.83 19.33
N GLU A 51 -20.46 -8.17 20.47
CA GLU A 51 -21.74 -8.33 21.20
C GLU A 51 -22.96 -7.85 20.38
N GLY A 52 -22.78 -6.81 19.57
CA GLY A 52 -23.83 -6.25 18.72
C GLY A 52 -23.75 -6.74 17.27
N THR A 53 -24.90 -6.67 16.59
CA THR A 53 -25.04 -6.90 15.15
C THR A 53 -25.38 -5.59 14.46
N PHE A 54 -24.61 -5.21 13.45
CA PHE A 54 -24.92 -4.05 12.60
C PHE A 54 -24.40 -4.31 11.19
N ASN A 55 -25.18 -5.01 10.38
CA ASN A 55 -24.89 -5.21 8.97
C ASN A 55 -26.18 -5.22 8.17
N GLU A 56 -26.10 -4.83 6.89
CA GLU A 56 -27.28 -4.66 6.04
C GLU A 56 -27.93 -6.00 5.67
N LEU A 57 -27.14 -7.07 5.51
CA LEU A 57 -27.66 -8.41 5.20
C LEU A 57 -28.56 -8.95 6.31
N ASN A 58 -28.15 -8.78 7.58
CA ASN A 58 -28.95 -9.18 8.73
C ASN A 58 -30.30 -8.42 8.73
N THR A 59 -30.30 -7.11 8.49
CA THR A 59 -31.55 -6.33 8.40
C THR A 59 -32.44 -6.77 7.24
N GLU A 60 -31.86 -7.05 6.07
CA GLU A 60 -32.60 -7.53 4.90
C GLU A 60 -33.22 -8.92 5.14
N ASN A 61 -32.50 -9.81 5.82
CA ASN A 61 -32.99 -11.14 6.17
C ASN A 61 -34.05 -11.13 7.27
N GLU A 62 -33.91 -10.27 8.28
CA GLU A 62 -34.96 -10.04 9.27
C GLU A 62 -36.26 -9.56 8.62
N GLU A 63 -36.17 -8.65 7.65
CA GLU A 63 -37.31 -8.19 6.86
C GLU A 63 -37.91 -9.30 5.97
N ALA A 64 -37.08 -10.24 5.48
CA ALA A 64 -37.49 -11.40 4.71
C ALA A 64 -38.08 -12.55 5.57
N GLY A 65 -37.98 -12.46 6.90
CA GLY A 65 -38.46 -13.47 7.84
C GLY A 65 -37.45 -14.58 8.17
N GLU A 66 -36.18 -14.42 7.78
CA GLU A 66 -35.06 -15.32 8.07
C GLU A 66 -34.20 -14.75 9.21
N SER A 67 -34.79 -14.61 10.40
CA SER A 67 -34.10 -14.10 11.59
C SER A 67 -32.99 -15.04 12.07
N GLY A 68 -31.87 -14.49 12.54
CA GLY A 68 -30.76 -15.24 13.13
C GLY A 68 -29.54 -15.47 12.23
N GLN A 69 -29.54 -14.96 10.99
CA GLN A 69 -28.38 -15.04 10.10
C GLN A 69 -27.49 -13.79 10.21
N TYR A 70 -26.17 -13.98 10.04
CA TYR A 70 -25.17 -12.90 10.06
C TYR A 70 -25.18 -12.08 11.36
N GLU A 71 -25.43 -12.74 12.50
CA GLU A 71 -25.36 -12.13 13.83
C GLU A 71 -23.90 -11.89 14.26
N HIS A 72 -23.70 -11.01 15.24
CA HIS A 72 -22.39 -10.69 15.81
C HIS A 72 -21.39 -10.10 14.81
N ILE A 73 -21.88 -9.59 13.67
CA ILE A 73 -21.09 -8.89 12.66
C ILE A 73 -21.50 -7.42 12.64
N TYR A 74 -20.52 -6.55 12.89
CA TYR A 74 -20.71 -5.11 13.00
C TYR A 74 -19.87 -4.35 11.96
N LYS A 75 -20.54 -3.63 11.06
CA LYS A 75 -19.93 -2.75 10.05
C LYS A 75 -19.53 -1.42 10.70
N MET A 76 -18.24 -1.19 10.92
CA MET A 76 -17.74 0.04 11.53
C MET A 76 -17.82 1.27 10.61
N PHE A 77 -17.45 1.10 9.34
CA PHE A 77 -17.53 2.15 8.33
C PHE A 77 -17.45 1.59 6.91
N ASP A 78 -18.14 2.29 5.99
CA ASP A 78 -18.15 1.98 4.56
C ASP A 78 -16.80 2.23 3.89
N ILE A 79 -16.64 1.67 2.68
CA ILE A 79 -15.44 1.78 1.87
C ILE A 79 -15.19 3.24 1.45
N LEU A 80 -14.20 3.85 2.10
CA LEU A 80 -13.84 5.26 1.96
C LEU A 80 -12.31 5.44 1.95
N VAL A 81 -11.85 6.65 1.61
CA VAL A 81 -10.42 7.00 1.63
C VAL A 81 -9.92 7.04 3.09
N PRO A 82 -8.72 6.52 3.41
CA PRO A 82 -8.20 6.53 4.78
C PRO A 82 -7.90 7.92 5.29
N ASP A 83 -8.33 8.17 6.53
CA ASP A 83 -8.09 9.39 7.29
C ASP A 83 -7.75 9.05 8.75
N VAL A 84 -7.36 10.08 9.49
CA VAL A 84 -6.99 9.97 10.91
C VAL A 84 -8.20 9.57 11.77
N SER A 85 -9.41 9.97 11.40
CA SER A 85 -10.64 9.63 12.14
C SER A 85 -10.92 8.13 12.10
N ARG A 86 -10.78 7.48 10.93
CA ARG A 86 -10.93 6.03 10.78
C ARG A 86 -9.80 5.27 11.45
N LEU A 87 -8.58 5.82 11.45
CA LEU A 87 -7.47 5.24 12.22
C LEU A 87 -7.81 5.17 13.72
N ARG A 88 -8.42 6.22 14.28
CA ARG A 88 -8.87 6.21 15.69
C ARG A 88 -9.92 5.12 15.95
N LYS A 89 -10.88 4.94 15.04
CA LYS A 89 -11.86 3.84 15.16
C LYS A 89 -11.22 2.46 15.21
N VAL A 90 -10.12 2.23 14.48
CA VAL A 90 -9.37 0.97 14.55
C VAL A 90 -8.69 0.78 15.91
N GLN A 91 -8.28 1.87 16.55
CA GLN A 91 -7.71 1.83 17.90
C GLN A 91 -8.76 1.53 18.98
N GLU A 92 -10.05 1.79 18.68
CA GLU A 92 -11.21 1.49 19.54
C GLU A 92 -11.70 0.04 19.41
N LEU A 93 -11.10 -0.79 18.54
CA LEU A 93 -11.48 -2.20 18.37
C LEU A 93 -11.49 -3.02 19.67
N PRO A 94 -10.55 -2.86 20.62
CA PRO A 94 -10.57 -3.60 21.87
C PRO A 94 -11.81 -3.33 22.73
N ASP A 95 -12.44 -2.17 22.58
CA ASP A 95 -13.64 -1.80 23.35
C ASP A 95 -14.91 -2.45 22.82
N LEU A 96 -14.86 -3.04 21.62
CA LEU A 96 -15.98 -3.68 20.92
C LEU A 96 -15.88 -5.20 20.88
N GLN A 97 -15.03 -5.74 21.76
CA GLN A 97 -14.85 -7.17 21.91
C GLN A 97 -16.15 -7.84 22.39
N GLY A 98 -16.53 -8.94 21.75
CA GLY A 98 -17.61 -9.80 22.23
C GLY A 98 -17.11 -11.04 22.97
N ASP A 99 -18.02 -11.66 23.72
CA ASP A 99 -17.78 -12.96 24.37
C ASP A 99 -18.25 -14.16 23.51
N VAL A 100 -18.66 -13.88 22.27
CA VAL A 100 -19.22 -14.86 21.32
C VAL A 100 -18.14 -15.27 20.31
N PRO A 101 -18.07 -16.55 19.92
CA PRO A 101 -17.22 -16.97 18.80
C PRO A 101 -17.70 -16.33 17.50
N GLY A 102 -16.75 -15.83 16.70
CA GLY A 102 -17.05 -15.21 15.41
C GLY A 102 -17.07 -16.22 14.28
N ASP A 103 -18.11 -16.21 13.45
CA ASP A 103 -18.17 -17.00 12.21
C ASP A 103 -17.50 -16.23 11.06
N TYR A 104 -16.35 -16.75 10.60
CA TYR A 104 -15.61 -16.12 9.51
C TYR A 104 -16.26 -16.32 8.14
N LEU A 105 -17.07 -17.36 7.92
CA LEU A 105 -17.77 -17.61 6.66
C LEU A 105 -18.91 -16.61 6.47
N ASP A 106 -19.67 -16.35 7.53
CA ASP A 106 -20.67 -15.27 7.57
C ASP A 106 -20.01 -13.90 7.40
N ALA A 107 -18.88 -13.67 8.07
CA ALA A 107 -18.11 -12.43 7.92
C ALA A 107 -17.64 -12.22 6.46
N ILE A 108 -17.16 -13.28 5.78
CA ILE A 108 -16.77 -13.21 4.37
C ILE A 108 -17.98 -12.85 3.49
N THR A 109 -19.14 -13.43 3.78
CA THR A 109 -20.38 -13.17 3.04
C THR A 109 -20.82 -11.71 3.18
N VAL A 110 -20.84 -11.17 4.41
CA VAL A 110 -21.09 -9.74 4.67
C VAL A 110 -20.04 -8.85 4.00
N GLY A 111 -18.76 -9.24 4.05
CA GLY A 111 -17.68 -8.51 3.39
C GLY A 111 -17.84 -8.44 1.87
N ASN A 112 -18.29 -9.53 1.24
CA ASN A 112 -18.61 -9.59 -0.18
C ASN A 112 -19.78 -8.66 -0.54
N ASP A 113 -20.84 -8.63 0.28
CA ASP A 113 -21.96 -7.71 0.09
C ASP A 113 -21.52 -6.24 0.15
N ILE A 114 -20.72 -5.87 1.15
CA ILE A 114 -20.16 -4.51 1.27
C ILE A 114 -19.36 -4.13 0.00
N LEU A 115 -18.54 -5.05 -0.51
CA LEU A 115 -17.76 -4.84 -1.75
C LEU A 115 -18.66 -4.70 -2.99
N MET A 116 -19.77 -5.43 -3.05
CA MET A 116 -20.68 -5.43 -4.19
C MET A 116 -21.60 -4.21 -4.22
N LYS A 117 -22.14 -3.82 -3.07
CA LYS A 117 -22.96 -2.60 -2.92
C LYS A 117 -22.13 -1.34 -3.17
N THR A 118 -20.82 -1.38 -2.91
CA THR A 118 -19.90 -0.28 -3.20
C THR A 118 -19.66 -0.10 -4.71
N LYS A 119 -20.46 0.75 -5.34
CA LYS A 119 -20.29 1.14 -6.75
C LYS A 119 -19.28 2.29 -6.88
N ARG A 120 -18.09 2.00 -7.43
CA ARG A 120 -17.05 2.98 -7.73
C ARG A 120 -16.61 2.87 -9.19
N THR A 121 -16.42 4.02 -9.84
CA THR A 121 -15.91 4.07 -11.22
C THR A 121 -14.39 3.86 -11.25
N GLY A 122 -13.91 3.06 -12.20
CA GLY A 122 -12.47 2.81 -12.39
C GLY A 122 -11.82 1.92 -11.33
N VAL A 123 -12.62 1.08 -10.65
CA VAL A 123 -12.09 0.00 -9.79
C VAL A 123 -11.39 -1.03 -10.64
N THR A 124 -10.22 -1.44 -10.17
CA THR A 124 -9.37 -2.40 -10.86
C THR A 124 -9.15 -3.68 -10.07
N LYS A 125 -9.30 -3.60 -8.73
CA LYS A 125 -9.16 -4.73 -7.82
C LYS A 125 -10.12 -4.56 -6.65
N ARG A 126 -10.75 -5.66 -6.25
CA ARG A 126 -11.54 -5.80 -5.03
C ARG A 126 -10.85 -6.85 -4.17
N ARG A 127 -10.58 -6.51 -2.91
CA ARG A 127 -9.87 -7.39 -2.00
C ARG A 127 -10.58 -7.44 -0.66
N LEU A 128 -10.76 -8.65 -0.16
CA LEU A 128 -11.25 -8.91 1.17
C LEU A 128 -10.05 -9.35 2.02
N VAL A 129 -9.85 -8.71 3.17
CA VAL A 129 -8.74 -9.01 4.08
C VAL A 129 -9.33 -9.55 5.37
N LEU A 130 -9.15 -10.84 5.65
CA LEU A 130 -9.62 -11.50 6.86
C LEU A 130 -8.48 -11.57 7.88
N VAL A 131 -8.73 -11.13 9.12
CA VAL A 131 -7.76 -11.20 10.22
C VAL A 131 -8.34 -12.04 11.35
N THR A 132 -7.67 -13.15 11.69
CA THR A 132 -8.14 -14.10 12.71
C THR A 132 -6.98 -14.97 13.23
N ASN A 133 -7.17 -15.58 14.40
CA ASN A 133 -6.31 -16.63 14.95
C ASN A 133 -6.82 -18.05 14.64
N PHE A 134 -7.93 -18.17 13.90
CA PHE A 134 -8.63 -19.41 13.53
C PHE A 134 -9.07 -20.32 14.69
N LYS A 135 -9.12 -19.82 15.93
CA LYS A 135 -9.50 -20.63 17.10
C LYS A 135 -11.01 -20.80 17.27
N GLY A 136 -11.82 -19.95 16.62
CA GLY A 136 -13.29 -20.04 16.66
C GLY A 136 -13.82 -21.29 15.98
N GLU A 137 -14.76 -21.98 16.63
CA GLU A 137 -15.49 -23.08 16.00
C GLU A 137 -16.48 -22.50 14.98
N VAL A 138 -16.42 -23.02 13.75
CA VAL A 138 -17.30 -22.63 12.65
C VAL A 138 -17.88 -23.88 12.01
N GLU A 139 -19.19 -23.84 11.72
CA GLU A 139 -19.85 -24.92 11.00
C GLU A 139 -19.45 -24.84 9.52
N ILE A 140 -18.59 -25.76 9.10
CA ILE A 140 -18.11 -25.83 7.72
C ILE A 140 -19.09 -26.67 6.90
N ASP A 141 -19.83 -26.02 6.01
CA ASP A 141 -20.60 -26.66 4.95
C ASP A 141 -19.87 -26.49 3.61
N ASP A 142 -19.41 -27.60 3.04
CA ASP A 142 -18.67 -27.61 1.77
C ASP A 142 -19.51 -27.04 0.61
N ASP A 143 -20.82 -27.27 0.59
CA ASP A 143 -21.70 -26.75 -0.47
C ASP A 143 -21.83 -25.23 -0.36
N PHE A 144 -21.93 -24.72 0.87
CA PHE A 144 -21.92 -23.28 1.13
C PHE A 144 -20.59 -22.64 0.72
N VAL A 145 -19.46 -23.22 1.13
CA VAL A 145 -18.11 -22.73 0.77
C VAL A 145 -17.92 -22.69 -0.74
N ASN A 146 -18.37 -23.71 -1.47
CA ASN A 146 -18.30 -23.75 -2.92
C ASN A 146 -19.15 -22.64 -3.56
N SER A 147 -20.36 -22.41 -3.07
CA SER A 147 -21.21 -21.31 -3.56
C SER A 147 -20.58 -19.93 -3.33
N LEU A 148 -19.95 -19.73 -2.18
CA LEU A 148 -19.24 -18.50 -1.82
C LEU A 148 -18.03 -18.27 -2.74
N LEU A 149 -17.28 -19.33 -3.06
CA LEU A 149 -16.17 -19.29 -4.00
C LEU A 149 -16.60 -18.93 -5.41
N GLU A 150 -17.68 -19.53 -5.92
CA GLU A 150 -18.25 -19.18 -7.23
C GLU A 150 -18.63 -17.70 -7.29
N HIS A 151 -19.28 -17.20 -6.23
CA HIS A 151 -19.67 -15.80 -6.13
C HIS A 151 -18.47 -14.85 -6.10
N MET A 152 -17.43 -15.17 -5.33
CA MET A 152 -16.19 -14.39 -5.30
C MET A 152 -15.45 -14.39 -6.65
N LYS A 153 -15.39 -15.54 -7.33
CA LYS A 153 -14.80 -15.66 -8.68
C LYS A 153 -15.57 -14.83 -9.70
N LEU A 154 -16.90 -14.89 -9.67
CA LEU A 154 -17.77 -14.11 -10.56
C LEU A 154 -17.53 -12.60 -10.42
N HIS A 155 -17.31 -12.13 -9.19
CA HIS A 155 -17.13 -10.72 -8.89
C HIS A 155 -15.66 -10.25 -8.82
N GLN A 156 -14.71 -11.14 -9.16
CA GLN A 156 -13.27 -10.89 -9.16
C GLN A 156 -12.78 -10.34 -7.81
N ILE A 157 -13.26 -10.93 -6.71
CA ILE A 157 -12.87 -10.59 -5.34
C ILE A 157 -11.70 -11.50 -4.94
N ALA A 158 -10.57 -10.90 -4.60
CA ALA A 158 -9.43 -11.61 -4.04
C ALA A 158 -9.55 -11.72 -2.51
N LEU A 159 -9.15 -12.86 -1.95
CA LEU A 159 -9.15 -13.11 -0.50
C LEU A 159 -7.72 -13.12 0.05
N GLU A 160 -7.44 -12.20 0.97
CA GLU A 160 -6.19 -12.16 1.72
C GLU A 160 -6.47 -12.57 3.17
N VAL A 161 -5.82 -13.64 3.62
CA VAL A 161 -6.00 -14.16 4.99
C VAL A 161 -4.75 -13.85 5.80
N LEU A 162 -4.94 -13.16 6.93
CA LEU A 162 -3.90 -12.78 7.87
C LEU A 162 -4.03 -13.63 9.14
N ASP A 163 -3.18 -14.64 9.24
CA ASP A 163 -3.03 -15.50 10.41
C ASP A 163 -2.33 -14.74 11.53
N VAL A 164 -3.05 -14.53 12.63
CA VAL A 164 -2.48 -14.00 13.86
C VAL A 164 -1.87 -15.17 14.60
N ASP A 165 -0.54 -15.30 14.49
CA ASP A 165 0.22 -16.41 15.03
C ASP A 165 0.09 -16.49 16.57
N ALA A 166 -0.98 -17.15 17.00
CA ALA A 166 -1.32 -17.37 18.39
C ALA A 166 -0.76 -18.73 18.82
N PRO A 167 -0.14 -18.84 20.01
CA PRO A 167 0.24 -20.15 20.52
C PRO A 167 -1.01 -21.01 20.76
N ASP A 168 -0.93 -22.29 20.42
CA ASP A 168 -1.99 -23.25 20.71
C ASP A 168 -1.99 -23.53 22.22
N THR A 169 -3.11 -23.22 22.87
CA THR A 169 -3.27 -23.34 24.33
C THR A 169 -3.68 -24.76 24.73
N ASP A 170 -4.37 -25.49 23.86
CA ASP A 170 -4.75 -26.89 24.03
C ASP A 170 -4.90 -27.63 22.69
N ASP A 171 -5.07 -28.96 22.76
CA ASP A 171 -5.21 -29.85 21.60
C ASP A 171 -6.50 -29.61 20.79
N ALA A 172 -7.56 -29.08 21.44
CA ALA A 172 -8.83 -28.81 20.78
C ALA A 172 -8.72 -27.57 19.88
N HIS A 173 -8.15 -26.48 20.39
CA HIS A 173 -7.84 -25.29 19.59
C HIS A 173 -6.86 -25.60 18.46
N ALA A 174 -5.87 -26.47 18.69
CA ALA A 174 -4.95 -26.91 17.63
C ALA A 174 -5.70 -27.63 16.49
N ALA A 175 -6.66 -28.50 16.83
CA ALA A 175 -7.48 -29.20 15.83
C ALA A 175 -8.41 -28.25 15.06
N THR A 176 -9.10 -27.34 15.76
CA THR A 176 -9.99 -26.33 15.15
C THR A 176 -9.20 -25.38 14.25
N ARG A 177 -8.05 -24.87 14.71
CA ARG A 177 -7.15 -24.01 13.93
C ARG A 177 -6.68 -24.71 12.65
N ALA A 178 -6.28 -25.98 12.75
CA ALA A 178 -5.84 -26.75 11.59
C ALA A 178 -6.97 -26.99 10.57
N ALA A 179 -8.21 -27.25 11.04
CA ALA A 179 -9.37 -27.42 10.17
C ALA A 179 -9.72 -26.12 9.44
N ASN A 180 -9.85 -25.02 10.17
CA ASN A 180 -10.16 -23.70 9.64
C ASN A 180 -9.10 -23.21 8.64
N ARG A 181 -7.81 -23.38 9.00
CA ARG A 181 -6.70 -23.03 8.12
C ARG A 181 -6.75 -23.81 6.81
N ARG A 182 -7.06 -25.12 6.87
CA ARG A 182 -7.18 -25.96 5.66
C ARG A 182 -8.30 -25.48 4.73
N VAL A 183 -9.45 -25.08 5.28
CA VAL A 183 -10.57 -24.54 4.48
C VAL A 183 -10.17 -23.24 3.82
N LEU A 184 -9.63 -22.29 4.57
CA LEU A 184 -9.25 -20.97 4.04
C LEU A 184 -8.09 -21.05 3.05
N GLU A 185 -7.10 -21.93 3.28
CA GLU A 185 -6.06 -22.22 2.28
C GLU A 185 -6.65 -22.85 1.01
N GLY A 186 -7.62 -23.75 1.14
CA GLY A 186 -8.39 -24.30 0.02
C GLY A 186 -9.07 -23.19 -0.78
N MET A 187 -9.79 -22.30 -0.10
CA MET A 187 -10.46 -21.15 -0.72
C MET A 187 -9.48 -20.21 -1.44
N VAL A 188 -8.35 -19.88 -0.81
CA VAL A 188 -7.31 -19.03 -1.40
C VAL A 188 -6.72 -19.66 -2.66
N ASN A 189 -6.39 -20.95 -2.62
CA ASN A 189 -5.85 -21.69 -3.77
C ASN A 189 -6.85 -21.75 -4.93
N GLU A 190 -8.14 -21.90 -4.62
CA GLU A 190 -9.22 -21.92 -5.60
C GLU A 190 -9.49 -20.56 -6.26
N LEU A 191 -9.42 -19.47 -5.49
CA LEU A 191 -9.62 -18.11 -6.01
C LEU A 191 -8.48 -17.64 -6.91
N GLY A 192 -7.25 -18.12 -6.67
CA GLY A 192 -6.11 -17.86 -7.53
C GLY A 192 -5.60 -16.42 -7.44
N GLU A 193 -5.39 -15.77 -8.60
CA GLU A 193 -4.62 -14.52 -8.72
C GLU A 193 -4.99 -13.44 -7.69
N GLY A 194 -4.04 -13.10 -6.82
CA GLY A 194 -4.16 -12.03 -5.82
C GLY A 194 -4.72 -12.45 -4.47
N SER A 195 -5.16 -13.72 -4.33
CA SER A 195 -5.53 -14.30 -3.04
C SER A 195 -4.32 -14.97 -2.40
N VAL A 196 -4.06 -14.69 -1.12
CA VAL A 196 -2.90 -15.26 -0.42
C VAL A 196 -3.18 -15.42 1.09
N CYS A 197 -2.51 -16.38 1.71
CA CYS A 197 -2.51 -16.59 3.16
C CYS A 197 -1.10 -16.29 3.69
N HIS A 198 -1.01 -15.38 4.67
CA HIS A 198 0.24 -14.97 5.31
C HIS A 198 0.02 -14.78 6.80
N THR A 199 1.10 -14.80 7.58
CA THR A 199 1.02 -14.34 8.97
C THR A 199 0.89 -12.82 9.03
N LEU A 200 0.30 -12.27 10.10
CA LEU A 200 0.22 -10.81 10.31
C LEU A 200 1.62 -10.17 10.27
N ALA A 201 2.64 -10.83 10.82
CA ALA A 201 4.02 -10.35 10.81
C ALA A 201 4.60 -10.30 9.39
N GLU A 202 4.37 -11.34 8.57
CA GLU A 202 4.77 -11.36 7.16
C GLU A 202 4.03 -10.29 6.37
N ALA A 203 2.72 -10.13 6.55
CA ALA A 203 1.94 -9.11 5.86
C ALA A 203 2.37 -7.68 6.22
N LEU A 204 2.74 -7.44 7.48
CA LEU A 204 3.32 -6.16 7.89
C LEU A 204 4.69 -5.94 7.24
N ALA A 205 5.54 -6.98 7.19
CA ALA A 205 6.82 -6.90 6.52
C ALA A 205 6.66 -6.68 5.01
N GLU A 206 5.72 -7.37 4.36
CA GLU A 206 5.40 -7.22 2.94
C GLU A 206 4.77 -5.86 2.64
N ASP A 207 3.88 -5.34 3.48
CA ASP A 207 3.31 -4.00 3.27
C ASP A 207 4.33 -2.90 3.57
N LEU A 208 5.23 -3.06 4.54
CA LEU A 208 6.39 -2.18 4.75
C LEU A 208 7.41 -2.27 3.60
N MET A 209 7.50 -3.42 2.92
CA MET A 209 8.25 -3.54 1.67
C MET A 209 7.45 -3.04 0.46
N GLY A 210 6.12 -3.05 0.56
CA GLY A 210 5.12 -2.66 -0.42
C GLY A 210 4.67 -1.20 -0.30
N THR A 211 5.10 -0.45 0.72
CA THR A 211 4.99 1.01 0.78
C THR A 211 5.64 1.66 -0.43
N VAL A 212 6.46 0.88 -1.15
CA VAL A 212 6.90 1.15 -2.50
C VAL A 212 5.71 1.29 -3.43
N LYS A 213 5.48 2.51 -3.90
CA LYS A 213 4.46 2.82 -4.91
C LYS A 213 4.59 1.85 -6.09
N THR A 214 3.62 0.96 -6.27
CA THR A 214 3.54 0.04 -7.41
C THR A 214 3.14 0.83 -8.66
N VAL A 215 4.14 1.52 -9.24
CA VAL A 215 4.00 2.14 -10.56
C VAL A 215 4.30 1.06 -11.59
N GLY A 216 3.39 0.90 -12.56
CA GLY A 216 3.66 0.05 -13.72
C GLY A 216 5.02 0.41 -14.34
N PRO A 217 5.83 -0.59 -14.74
CA PRO A 217 7.20 -0.34 -15.19
C PRO A 217 7.17 0.60 -16.39
N THR A 218 7.75 1.80 -16.22
CA THR A 218 7.86 2.78 -17.30
C THR A 218 9.14 2.49 -18.08
N THR A 219 9.04 2.51 -19.41
CA THR A 219 10.20 2.31 -20.28
C THR A 219 11.19 3.46 -20.07
N LEU A 220 12.41 3.12 -19.68
CA LEU A 220 13.53 4.07 -19.60
C LEU A 220 14.03 4.47 -20.99
N PHE A 221 14.06 3.47 -21.87
CA PHE A 221 14.56 3.59 -23.22
C PHE A 221 13.72 2.72 -24.13
N ARG A 222 13.42 3.27 -25.30
CA ARG A 222 12.75 2.59 -26.40
C ARG A 222 13.49 2.97 -27.66
N GLY A 223 14.18 2.01 -28.25
CA GLY A 223 15.03 2.22 -29.42
C GLY A 223 15.81 0.97 -29.74
N ASP A 224 16.75 1.10 -30.65
CA ASP A 224 17.50 -0.05 -31.16
C ASP A 224 18.77 -0.28 -30.34
N LEU A 225 19.02 -1.53 -29.97
CA LEU A 225 20.33 -2.03 -29.58
C LEU A 225 21.15 -2.23 -30.87
N VAL A 226 22.20 -1.44 -31.03
CA VAL A 226 23.09 -1.49 -32.19
C VAL A 226 24.24 -2.46 -31.90
N LEU A 227 24.36 -3.48 -32.74
CA LEU A 227 25.42 -4.48 -32.69
C LEU A 227 26.38 -4.23 -33.87
N GLY A 228 27.36 -3.36 -33.65
CA GLY A 228 28.25 -2.89 -34.72
C GLY A 228 27.49 -2.22 -35.86
N GLU A 229 27.99 -2.34 -37.09
CA GLU A 229 27.38 -1.65 -38.25
C GLU A 229 26.21 -2.42 -38.87
N ALA A 230 26.13 -3.73 -38.67
CA ALA A 230 25.29 -4.62 -39.48
C ALA A 230 23.91 -4.92 -38.87
N MET A 231 23.75 -4.83 -37.54
CA MET A 231 22.55 -5.35 -36.88
C MET A 231 21.98 -4.39 -35.85
N ARG A 232 20.65 -4.24 -35.88
CA ARG A 232 19.86 -3.41 -34.97
C ARG A 232 18.69 -4.22 -34.42
N LEU A 233 18.53 -4.24 -33.10
CA LEU A 233 17.47 -4.96 -32.41
C LEU A 233 16.57 -3.99 -31.66
N PRO A 234 15.27 -3.90 -31.95
CA PRO A 234 14.38 -3.02 -31.21
C PRO A 234 14.21 -3.55 -29.78
N VAL A 235 14.60 -2.74 -28.78
CA VAL A 235 14.57 -3.14 -27.36
C VAL A 235 13.84 -2.10 -26.51
N TRP A 236 13.13 -2.61 -25.50
CA TRP A 236 12.50 -1.80 -24.46
C TRP A 236 13.20 -2.08 -23.13
N MET A 237 13.78 -1.04 -22.54
CA MET A 237 14.48 -1.16 -21.26
C MET A 237 13.61 -0.67 -20.11
N TYR A 238 13.59 -1.42 -19.01
CA TYR A 238 12.84 -1.11 -17.80
C TYR A 238 13.77 -1.08 -16.60
N LYS A 239 13.45 -0.25 -15.60
CA LYS A 239 14.17 -0.26 -14.32
C LYS A 239 13.82 -1.53 -13.55
N LYS A 240 14.81 -2.39 -13.31
CA LYS A 240 14.65 -3.52 -12.37
C LYS A 240 14.70 -3.07 -10.91
N THR A 241 15.59 -2.12 -10.59
CA THR A 241 15.79 -1.61 -9.23
C THR A 241 15.91 -0.10 -9.22
N CYS A 242 15.21 0.59 -8.32
CA CYS A 242 15.35 2.02 -8.08
C CYS A 242 15.41 2.28 -6.58
N ALA A 243 16.13 3.34 -6.16
CA ALA A 243 16.06 3.76 -4.77
C ALA A 243 14.77 4.57 -4.59
N GLU A 244 13.93 4.16 -3.65
CA GLU A 244 12.76 4.94 -3.28
C GLU A 244 13.16 6.13 -2.41
N LYS A 245 12.44 7.24 -2.57
CA LYS A 245 12.65 8.46 -1.81
C LYS A 245 11.39 8.73 -1.01
N PHE A 246 11.54 9.12 0.24
CA PHE A 246 10.43 9.60 1.05
C PHE A 246 9.77 10.84 0.41
N PRO A 247 8.45 11.03 0.61
CA PRO A 247 7.77 12.26 0.24
C PRO A 247 8.48 13.48 0.83
N THR A 248 8.59 14.56 0.05
CA THR A 248 9.29 15.76 0.50
C THR A 248 8.42 16.54 1.49
N LEU A 249 9.01 16.89 2.63
CA LEU A 249 8.37 17.78 3.60
C LEU A 249 8.37 19.22 3.08
N LYS A 250 7.22 19.89 3.15
CA LYS A 250 7.07 21.31 2.79
C LYS A 250 7.20 22.16 4.05
N LYS A 251 7.79 23.36 3.92
CA LYS A 251 7.86 24.32 5.03
C LYS A 251 6.47 24.90 5.29
N TYR A 252 6.09 24.97 6.56
CA TYR A 252 4.83 25.50 7.05
C TYR A 252 5.08 26.70 7.98
N SER A 253 4.33 27.79 7.81
CA SER A 253 4.39 28.95 8.71
C SER A 253 3.28 28.90 9.74
N SER A 254 3.66 28.90 11.03
CA SER A 254 2.74 28.94 12.17
C SER A 254 2.23 30.35 12.52
N MET A 255 2.71 31.39 11.82
CA MET A 255 2.40 32.80 12.14
C MET A 255 1.16 33.34 11.42
N LEU A 256 0.60 32.58 10.46
CA LEU A 256 -0.70 32.91 9.88
C LEU A 256 -1.77 32.36 10.80
N ALA A 257 -2.76 33.19 11.15
CA ALA A 257 -3.87 32.78 12.01
C ALA A 257 -4.56 31.53 11.42
N ALA A 258 -4.86 30.55 12.28
CA ALA A 258 -5.45 29.28 11.89
C ALA A 258 -6.88 29.37 11.32
N ASP A 259 -7.46 30.58 11.29
CA ASP A 259 -8.89 30.83 11.06
C ASP A 259 -9.22 31.32 9.63
N ASP A 260 -8.23 31.47 8.74
CA ASP A 260 -8.46 31.86 7.34
C ASP A 260 -8.42 30.63 6.41
N PRO A 261 -9.57 30.13 5.92
CA PRO A 261 -9.66 28.89 5.13
C PRO A 261 -8.95 28.95 3.76
N ASP A 262 -8.58 30.15 3.29
CA ASP A 262 -7.86 30.35 2.02
C ASP A 262 -6.35 30.64 2.20
N ALA A 263 -5.85 30.71 3.45
CA ALA A 263 -4.44 30.94 3.72
C ALA A 263 -3.60 29.70 3.36
N THR A 264 -2.69 29.84 2.39
CA THR A 264 -1.93 28.69 1.87
C THR A 264 -0.84 28.17 2.82
N HIS A 265 -0.50 28.89 3.90
CA HIS A 265 0.58 28.60 4.86
C HIS A 265 1.96 28.25 4.24
N GLN A 266 2.12 28.47 2.93
CA GLN A 266 3.30 28.11 2.15
C GLN A 266 4.38 29.17 2.29
N VAL A 267 5.58 28.75 2.71
CA VAL A 267 6.74 29.63 2.80
C VAL A 267 7.40 29.77 1.43
N LYS A 268 7.38 30.99 0.88
CA LYS A 268 8.21 31.34 -0.30
C LYS A 268 9.63 31.65 0.17
N ARG A 269 10.63 31.06 -0.51
CA ARG A 269 12.04 31.30 -0.23
C ARG A 269 12.62 32.21 -1.31
N GLU A 270 13.04 33.38 -0.92
CA GLU A 270 13.83 34.29 -1.75
C GLU A 270 15.31 34.19 -1.34
N THR A 271 16.22 34.16 -2.31
CA THR A 271 17.67 34.08 -2.05
C THR A 271 18.35 35.25 -2.72
N VAL A 272 18.86 36.16 -1.90
CA VAL A 272 19.63 37.34 -2.31
C VAL A 272 21.12 37.02 -2.27
N TYR A 273 21.84 37.43 -3.31
CA TYR A 273 23.29 37.23 -3.40
C TYR A 273 23.99 38.57 -3.22
N ARG A 274 24.94 38.62 -2.30
CA ARG A 274 25.75 39.80 -2.01
C ARG A 274 27.21 39.56 -2.35
N SER A 275 27.93 40.62 -2.69
CA SER A 275 29.37 40.57 -2.94
C SER A 275 30.13 40.14 -1.70
N THR A 276 31.16 39.30 -1.86
CA THR A 276 32.05 38.92 -0.75
C THR A 276 32.98 40.06 -0.31
N THR A 277 33.20 41.04 -1.18
CA THR A 277 34.16 42.14 -0.93
C THR A 277 33.50 43.29 -0.16
N ASN A 278 32.21 43.54 -0.42
CA ASN A 278 31.40 44.56 0.26
C ASN A 278 30.05 43.93 0.65
N PRO A 279 29.91 43.41 1.89
CA PRO A 279 28.69 42.71 2.33
C PRO A 279 27.47 43.61 2.61
N ASP A 280 27.70 44.91 2.80
CA ASP A 280 26.70 45.83 3.34
C ASP A 280 25.82 46.53 2.28
N ASP A 281 26.28 46.72 1.03
CA ASP A 281 25.57 47.63 0.11
C ASP A 281 25.19 47.08 -1.28
N ASP A 282 25.80 46.00 -1.79
CA ASP A 282 25.56 45.60 -3.19
C ASP A 282 24.87 44.24 -3.32
N GLU A 283 23.54 44.24 -3.44
CA GLU A 283 22.81 43.11 -4.02
C GLU A 283 23.20 42.97 -5.49
N VAL A 284 23.78 41.82 -5.83
CA VAL A 284 24.23 41.57 -7.20
C VAL A 284 23.03 41.06 -8.02
N PRO A 285 22.54 41.78 -9.04
CA PRO A 285 21.42 41.33 -9.85
C PRO A 285 21.79 40.04 -10.62
N PRO A 286 20.81 39.20 -11.00
CA PRO A 286 21.06 37.95 -11.74
C PRO A 286 21.91 38.12 -13.00
N GLU A 287 21.75 39.24 -13.70
CA GLU A 287 22.49 39.58 -14.93
C GLU A 287 23.99 39.83 -14.69
N GLY A 288 24.36 40.27 -13.49
CA GLY A 288 25.76 40.47 -13.09
C GLY A 288 26.45 39.20 -12.62
N ARG A 289 25.77 38.04 -12.64
CA ARG A 289 26.27 36.77 -12.11
C ARG A 289 26.76 35.89 -13.25
N VAL A 290 28.00 35.43 -13.15
CA VAL A 290 28.58 34.45 -14.09
C VAL A 290 29.00 33.21 -13.31
N GLY A 291 28.63 32.03 -13.83
CA GLY A 291 29.09 30.75 -13.30
C GLY A 291 30.61 30.65 -13.41
N ALA A 292 31.28 30.22 -12.35
CA ALA A 292 32.73 30.06 -12.36
C ALA A 292 33.12 28.68 -11.84
N TYR A 293 34.01 28.02 -12.58
CA TYR A 293 34.56 26.72 -12.22
C TYR A 293 35.92 26.89 -11.57
N ARG A 294 36.20 26.08 -10.56
CA ARG A 294 37.53 26.05 -9.93
C ARG A 294 38.46 25.18 -10.76
N PHE A 295 39.54 25.78 -11.25
CA PHE A 295 40.64 25.08 -11.90
C PHE A 295 41.91 25.26 -11.07
N GLY A 296 42.18 24.30 -10.19
CA GLY A 296 43.23 24.43 -9.17
C GLY A 296 42.98 25.62 -8.25
N LYS A 297 43.90 26.60 -8.25
CA LYS A 297 43.79 27.84 -7.44
C LYS A 297 42.99 28.95 -8.13
N GLN A 298 42.77 28.86 -9.43
CA GLN A 298 42.09 29.89 -10.22
C GLN A 298 40.59 29.60 -10.31
N ARG A 299 39.80 30.67 -10.43
CA ARG A 299 38.37 30.59 -10.77
C ARG A 299 38.21 31.07 -12.19
N VAL A 300 37.77 30.19 -13.08
CA VAL A 300 37.57 30.48 -14.50
C VAL A 300 36.08 30.76 -14.71
N PRO A 301 35.68 31.99 -15.07
CA PRO A 301 34.29 32.30 -15.38
C PRO A 301 33.92 31.72 -16.74
N ILE A 302 32.81 30.98 -16.80
CA ILE A 302 32.26 30.41 -18.03
C ILE A 302 30.80 30.90 -18.14
N PRO A 303 30.49 31.78 -19.10
CA PRO A 303 29.12 32.18 -19.39
C PRO A 303 28.26 30.97 -19.82
N PRO A 304 26.95 30.99 -19.53
CA PRO A 304 26.06 29.86 -19.86
C PRO A 304 26.00 29.56 -21.35
N GLU A 305 26.18 30.58 -22.20
CA GLU A 305 26.23 30.45 -23.66
C GLU A 305 27.43 29.58 -24.12
N ILE A 306 28.60 29.82 -23.52
CA ILE A 306 29.83 29.07 -23.82
C ILE A 306 29.74 27.68 -23.20
N GLU A 307 29.18 27.56 -21.99
CA GLU A 307 28.98 26.28 -21.33
C GLU A 307 28.13 25.32 -22.16
N ALA A 308 27.02 25.79 -22.74
CA ALA A 308 26.17 24.98 -23.59
C ALA A 308 26.93 24.43 -24.82
N VAL A 309 27.77 25.25 -25.46
CA VAL A 309 28.55 24.85 -26.64
C VAL A 309 29.69 23.91 -26.27
N LEU A 310 30.38 24.16 -25.16
CA LEU A 310 31.50 23.34 -24.69
C LEU A 310 31.04 22.02 -24.04
N SER A 311 29.79 21.96 -23.58
CA SER A 311 29.24 20.76 -22.96
C SER A 311 29.23 19.58 -23.94
N TYR A 312 29.65 18.42 -23.44
CA TYR A 312 29.66 17.19 -24.23
C TYR A 312 28.22 16.75 -24.54
N GLN A 313 27.85 16.83 -25.82
CA GLN A 313 26.52 16.46 -26.31
C GLN A 313 26.44 14.94 -26.49
N VAL A 314 25.48 14.31 -25.79
CA VAL A 314 25.29 12.86 -25.84
C VAL A 314 23.97 12.55 -26.54
N ALA A 315 24.04 11.78 -27.62
CA ALA A 315 22.86 11.19 -28.23
C ALA A 315 22.39 9.99 -27.39
N LYS A 316 21.07 9.85 -27.19
CA LYS A 316 20.53 8.64 -26.55
C LYS A 316 20.75 7.46 -27.49
N GLY A 317 21.52 6.47 -27.05
CA GLY A 317 21.81 5.27 -27.82
C GLY A 317 22.13 4.09 -26.90
N TYR A 318 22.04 2.89 -27.46
CA TYR A 318 22.44 1.66 -26.79
C TYR A 318 23.26 0.82 -27.76
N GLU A 319 24.58 0.89 -27.61
CA GLU A 319 25.53 0.30 -28.54
C GLU A 319 26.44 -0.71 -27.83
N LEU A 320 26.65 -1.86 -28.47
CA LEU A 320 27.58 -2.86 -27.98
C LEU A 320 29.02 -2.45 -28.33
N VAL A 321 29.81 -2.13 -27.31
CA VAL A 321 31.25 -1.82 -27.46
C VAL A 321 32.10 -3.09 -27.57
N GLY A 322 31.75 -4.15 -26.83
CA GLY A 322 32.49 -5.42 -26.86
C GLY A 322 32.04 -6.42 -25.80
N PHE A 323 32.68 -7.59 -25.79
CA PHE A 323 32.43 -8.68 -24.84
C PHE A 323 33.65 -8.93 -23.97
N THR A 324 33.42 -9.34 -22.73
CA THR A 324 34.48 -9.76 -21.81
C THR A 324 33.97 -10.89 -20.91
N ALA A 325 34.89 -11.65 -20.31
CA ALA A 325 34.53 -12.73 -19.40
C ALA A 325 33.92 -12.17 -18.09
N ARG A 326 32.93 -12.87 -17.52
CA ARG A 326 32.26 -12.47 -16.25
C ARG A 326 33.26 -12.27 -15.10
N ALA A 327 34.35 -13.02 -15.09
CA ALA A 327 35.41 -12.89 -14.07
C ALA A 327 36.07 -11.50 -14.05
N ASN A 328 36.03 -10.76 -15.16
CA ASN A 328 36.63 -9.43 -15.27
C ASN A 328 35.77 -8.31 -14.69
N ILE A 329 34.48 -8.58 -14.38
CA ILE A 329 33.54 -7.59 -13.84
C ILE A 329 33.03 -8.05 -12.47
N PRO A 330 33.85 -7.93 -11.42
CA PRO A 330 33.41 -8.25 -10.06
C PRO A 330 32.33 -7.28 -9.58
N ARG A 331 31.47 -7.76 -8.66
CA ARG A 331 30.27 -7.02 -8.19
C ARG A 331 30.59 -5.65 -7.58
N HIS A 332 31.77 -5.46 -6.99
CA HIS A 332 32.16 -4.19 -6.37
C HIS A 332 32.48 -3.07 -7.39
N TYR A 333 32.58 -3.38 -8.68
CA TYR A 333 32.69 -2.38 -9.74
C TYR A 333 31.34 -1.86 -10.24
N PHE A 334 30.22 -2.43 -9.77
CA PHE A 334 28.90 -1.97 -10.20
C PHE A 334 28.64 -0.57 -9.63
N LEU A 335 28.55 0.40 -10.53
CA LEU A 335 28.16 1.77 -10.24
C LEU A 335 26.69 1.99 -10.63
N LYS A 336 26.03 2.96 -9.99
CA LYS A 336 24.64 3.33 -10.25
C LYS A 336 24.54 4.72 -10.84
#